data_AF-A0A8I1P199-F1
#
_entry.id   AF-A0A8I1P199-F1
#
_cell.length_a   1.000
_cell.length_b   1.000
_cell.length_c   1.000
_cell.angle_alpha   90.00
_cell.angle_beta   90.00
_cell.angle_gamma   90.00
#
_symmetry.space_group_name_H-M   'P 1'
#
loop_
_entity.id
_entity.type
_entity.pdbx_description
1 polymer ?
#
loop_
_entity_poly.entity_id
_entity_poly.type
_entity_poly.pdbx_seq_one_letter_code
_entity_poly.pdbx_strand_id
1 'polypeptide(L)'
;ITDEIALNPSHFKSRTDEQSLSTLAHEMAHLWQHHFGKPSRAGYHNKEWAAKMHGIGLHPSDTGQPGGKETGQSCSHYIVEGGRYARVFAELAAQPDFTALYVELWDDADARKARKAKSASKTRYTCPSCELNAWAKPGVRLICGECDEPMAAAEEAE
;
A
#
# COMPACT_ATOMS: atom_id res chain seq x y z
N ILE A 1 2.22 -27.29 4.87
CA ILE A 1 1.68 -26.00 4.41
C ILE A 1 2.26 -24.96 5.35
N THR A 2 2.84 -23.90 4.81
CA THR A 2 3.41 -22.79 5.57
C THR A 2 2.65 -21.54 5.20
N ASP A 3 2.21 -20.78 6.20
CA ASP A 3 1.52 -19.50 6.01
C ASP A 3 2.48 -18.35 6.26
N GLU A 4 2.41 -17.32 5.41
CA GLU A 4 3.29 -16.15 5.47
C GLU A 4 2.46 -14.87 5.39
N ILE A 5 2.76 -13.90 6.27
CA ILE A 5 2.27 -12.53 6.19
C ILE A 5 3.46 -11.63 5.94
N ALA A 6 3.38 -10.80 4.90
CA ALA A 6 4.36 -9.77 4.62
C ALA A 6 3.76 -8.39 4.94
N LEU A 7 4.46 -7.60 5.75
CA LEU A 7 4.11 -6.20 6.01
C LEU A 7 5.12 -5.29 5.33
N ASN A 8 4.64 -4.20 4.74
CA ASN A 8 5.51 -3.22 4.10
C ASN A 8 6.10 -2.24 5.15
N PRO A 9 7.42 -2.26 5.39
CA PRO A 9 8.06 -1.45 6.44
C PRO A 9 7.92 0.06 6.22
N SER A 10 7.70 0.51 4.98
CA SER A 10 7.57 1.94 4.66
C SER A 10 6.39 2.63 5.36
N HIS A 11 5.39 1.87 5.82
CA HIS A 11 4.24 2.40 6.56
C HIS A 11 4.48 2.51 8.06
N PHE A 12 5.53 1.88 8.60
CA PHE A 12 5.78 1.88 10.04
C PHE A 12 6.34 3.23 10.52
N LYS A 13 7.02 3.99 9.64
CA LYS A 13 7.55 5.33 9.98
C LYS A 13 6.46 6.34 10.37
N SER A 14 5.26 6.21 9.80
CA SER A 14 4.16 7.17 10.00
C SER A 14 3.03 6.64 10.87
N ARG A 15 3.19 5.45 11.47
CA ARG A 15 2.16 4.77 12.25
C ARG A 15 2.71 4.40 13.62
N THR A 16 1.83 4.38 14.62
CA THR A 16 2.18 3.82 15.93
C THR A 16 2.35 2.29 15.83
N ASP A 17 2.98 1.66 16.81
CA ASP A 17 3.02 0.18 16.89
C ASP A 17 1.62 -0.42 16.92
N GLU A 18 0.70 0.22 17.64
CA GLU A 18 -0.70 -0.19 17.71
C GLU A 18 -1.34 -0.24 16.32
N GLN A 19 -1.14 0.82 15.53
CA GLN A 19 -1.66 0.91 14.17
C GLN A 19 -0.96 -0.09 13.24
N SER A 20 0.34 -0.27 13.38
CA SER A 20 1.12 -1.22 12.56
C SER A 20 0.71 -2.67 12.83
N LEU A 21 0.62 -3.06 14.10
CA LEU A 21 0.15 -4.38 14.52
C LEU A 21 -1.34 -4.60 14.23
N SER A 22 -2.14 -3.54 14.11
CA SER A 22 -3.55 -3.69 13.69
C SER A 22 -3.63 -4.12 12.23
N THR A 23 -2.64 -3.73 11.42
CA THR A 23 -2.51 -4.21 10.03
C THR A 23 -2.09 -5.68 10.02
N LEU A 24 -1.20 -6.10 10.91
CA LEU A 24 -0.90 -7.52 11.09
C LEU A 24 -2.18 -8.32 11.42
N ALA A 25 -2.99 -7.85 12.37
CA ALA A 25 -4.23 -8.51 12.75
C ALA A 25 -5.26 -8.56 11.60
N HIS A 26 -5.32 -7.53 10.76
CA HIS A 26 -6.10 -7.52 9.51
C HIS A 26 -5.66 -8.65 8.56
N GLU A 27 -4.37 -8.77 8.30
CA GLU A 27 -3.85 -9.84 7.43
C GLU A 27 -4.02 -11.23 8.06
N MET A 28 -3.93 -11.35 9.38
CA MET A 28 -4.26 -12.59 10.09
C MET A 28 -5.75 -12.97 9.94
N ALA A 29 -6.66 -11.99 9.80
CA ALA A 29 -8.06 -12.27 9.51
C ALA A 29 -8.26 -12.83 8.10
N HIS A 30 -7.49 -12.36 7.11
CA HIS A 30 -7.45 -12.97 5.77
C HIS A 30 -6.92 -14.40 5.81
N LEU A 31 -5.80 -14.65 6.49
CA LEU A 31 -5.27 -16.01 6.65
C LEU A 31 -6.24 -16.94 7.39
N TRP A 32 -6.88 -16.45 8.46
CA TRP A 32 -7.92 -17.20 9.16
C TRP A 32 -9.06 -17.58 8.21
N GLN A 33 -9.55 -16.64 7.39
CA GLN A 33 -10.62 -16.93 6.45
C GLN A 33 -10.18 -17.94 5.39
N HIS A 34 -8.93 -17.87 4.92
CA HIS A 34 -8.39 -18.82 3.96
C HIS A 34 -8.44 -20.27 4.47
N HIS A 35 -8.15 -20.49 5.76
CA HIS A 35 -8.13 -21.83 6.36
C HIS A 35 -9.49 -22.30 6.88
N PHE A 36 -10.29 -21.40 7.42
CA PHE A 36 -11.47 -21.75 8.23
C PHE A 36 -12.79 -21.16 7.71
N GLY A 37 -12.73 -20.33 6.68
CA GLY A 37 -13.87 -19.62 6.13
C GLY A 37 -14.08 -19.89 4.65
N LYS A 38 -14.79 -18.97 4.00
CA LYS A 38 -15.14 -18.97 2.59
C LYS A 38 -14.70 -17.64 1.97
N PRO A 39 -13.41 -17.51 1.60
CA PRO A 39 -12.95 -16.30 0.92
C PRO A 39 -13.69 -16.16 -0.42
N SER A 40 -13.88 -14.91 -0.83
CA SER A 40 -14.41 -14.60 -2.15
C SER A 40 -13.27 -14.56 -3.19
N ARG A 41 -13.43 -13.79 -4.26
CA ARG A 41 -12.32 -13.53 -5.19
C ARG A 41 -11.12 -12.90 -4.47
N ALA A 42 -9.93 -13.07 -5.01
CA ALA A 42 -8.69 -12.59 -4.42
C ALA A 42 -8.77 -11.11 -3.95
N GLY A 43 -8.37 -10.86 -2.72
CA GLY A 43 -8.36 -9.53 -2.08
C GLY A 43 -9.73 -8.95 -1.73
N TYR A 44 -10.83 -9.68 -1.95
CA TYR A 44 -12.17 -9.16 -1.64
C TYR A 44 -12.53 -9.39 -0.16
N HIS A 45 -12.89 -8.32 0.52
CA HIS A 45 -13.34 -8.31 1.91
C HIS A 45 -14.85 -8.57 1.95
N ASN A 46 -15.25 -9.79 2.29
CA ASN A 46 -16.66 -10.18 2.38
C ASN A 46 -17.20 -10.05 3.82
N LYS A 47 -18.48 -10.38 4.01
CA LYS A 47 -19.16 -10.25 5.31
C LYS A 47 -18.59 -11.16 6.40
N GLU A 48 -18.06 -12.33 6.05
CA GLU A 48 -17.46 -13.26 7.03
C GLU A 48 -16.13 -12.71 7.54
N TRP A 49 -15.29 -12.18 6.64
CA TRP A 49 -14.09 -11.46 7.02
C TRP A 49 -14.41 -10.24 7.88
N ALA A 50 -15.41 -9.45 7.49
CA ALA A 50 -15.84 -8.29 8.27
C ALA A 50 -16.30 -8.69 9.68
N ALA A 51 -17.08 -9.77 9.81
CA ALA A 51 -17.49 -10.31 11.11
C ALA A 51 -16.28 -10.76 11.96
N LYS A 52 -15.24 -11.34 11.34
CA LYS A 52 -13.99 -11.69 12.04
C LYS A 52 -13.29 -10.44 12.58
N MET A 53 -13.19 -9.39 11.78
CA MET A 53 -12.60 -8.10 12.20
C MET A 53 -13.32 -7.54 13.43
N HIS A 54 -14.66 -7.47 13.40
CA HIS A 54 -15.45 -7.04 14.55
C HIS A 54 -15.15 -7.89 15.79
N GLY A 55 -15.07 -9.21 15.64
CA GLY A 55 -14.80 -10.14 16.73
C GLY A 55 -13.41 -9.99 17.38
N ILE A 56 -12.43 -9.47 16.64
CA ILE A 56 -11.10 -9.14 17.16
C ILE A 56 -10.99 -7.69 17.67
N GLY A 57 -12.03 -6.87 17.52
CA GLY A 57 -12.05 -5.47 17.98
C GLY A 57 -11.50 -4.47 16.96
N LEU A 58 -11.47 -4.84 15.68
CA LEU A 58 -11.21 -3.93 14.56
C LEU A 58 -12.51 -3.72 13.79
N HIS A 59 -12.73 -2.52 13.26
CA HIS A 59 -13.94 -2.22 12.49
C HIS A 59 -13.58 -1.97 11.02
N PRO A 60 -14.03 -2.82 10.08
CA PRO A 60 -13.81 -2.63 8.66
C PRO A 60 -14.36 -1.30 8.14
N SER A 61 -13.64 -0.64 7.25
CA SER A 61 -14.10 0.58 6.59
C SER A 61 -13.30 0.85 5.32
N ASP A 62 -13.98 1.10 4.20
CA ASP A 62 -13.35 1.52 2.93
C ASP A 62 -12.69 2.90 3.03
N THR A 63 -13.10 3.75 3.98
CA THR A 63 -12.46 5.04 4.27
C THR A 63 -11.46 4.97 5.42
N GLY A 64 -11.40 3.84 6.14
CA GLY A 64 -10.64 3.72 7.39
C GLY A 64 -11.22 4.56 8.54
N GLN A 65 -12.45 5.06 8.39
CA GLN A 65 -13.15 5.88 9.39
C GLN A 65 -14.59 5.37 9.61
N PRO A 66 -15.25 5.76 10.72
CA PRO A 66 -16.65 5.42 10.95
C PRO A 66 -17.57 5.85 9.80
N GLY A 67 -18.55 5.01 9.46
CA GLY A 67 -19.52 5.26 8.39
C GLY A 67 -19.08 4.84 6.97
N GLY A 68 -17.86 4.32 6.81
CA GLY A 68 -17.43 3.68 5.57
C GLY A 68 -18.09 2.31 5.34
N LYS A 69 -17.96 1.78 4.12
CA LYS A 69 -18.44 0.42 3.79
C LYS A 69 -17.51 -0.62 4.39
N GLU A 70 -18.10 -1.67 4.96
CA GLU A 70 -17.36 -2.73 5.64
C GLU A 70 -16.89 -3.87 4.71
N THR A 71 -17.25 -3.83 3.43
CA THR A 71 -16.93 -4.88 2.46
C THR A 71 -16.56 -4.28 1.10
N GLY A 72 -15.74 -4.99 0.32
CA GLY A 72 -15.33 -4.55 -1.00
C GLY A 72 -13.96 -5.06 -1.44
N GLN A 73 -13.57 -4.70 -2.67
CA GLN A 73 -12.25 -5.05 -3.21
C GLN A 73 -11.11 -4.33 -2.47
N SER A 74 -11.40 -3.15 -1.92
CA SER A 74 -10.51 -2.40 -1.06
C SER A 74 -11.28 -2.06 0.21
N CYS A 75 -10.78 -2.52 1.35
CA CYS A 75 -11.34 -2.20 2.65
C CYS A 75 -10.17 -2.11 3.64
N SER A 76 -10.15 -1.04 4.43
CA SER A 76 -9.24 -0.85 5.55
C SER A 76 -9.99 -1.18 6.84
N HIS A 77 -9.46 -0.72 7.96
CA HIS A 77 -10.12 -0.74 9.25
C HIS A 77 -9.75 0.49 10.09
N TYR A 78 -10.47 0.66 11.19
CA TYR A 78 -10.03 1.45 12.34
C TYR A 78 -10.08 0.60 13.61
N ILE A 79 -9.30 1.01 14.62
CA ILE A 79 -9.29 0.36 15.93
C ILE A 79 -10.51 0.83 16.71
N VAL A 80 -11.30 -0.11 17.25
CA VAL A 80 -12.43 0.22 18.10
C VAL A 80 -11.91 0.62 19.48
N GLU A 81 -12.22 1.85 19.91
CA GLU A 81 -11.83 2.34 21.24
C GLU A 81 -12.36 1.42 22.34
N GLY A 82 -11.48 1.02 23.27
CA GLY A 82 -11.80 0.07 24.32
C GLY A 82 -12.16 -1.34 23.82
N GLY A 83 -12.06 -1.61 22.52
CA GLY A 83 -12.32 -2.90 21.89
C GLY A 83 -11.28 -3.96 22.25
N ARG A 84 -11.53 -5.21 21.84
CA ARG A 84 -10.67 -6.35 22.18
C ARG A 84 -9.21 -6.15 21.75
N TYR A 85 -9.00 -5.70 20.51
CA TYR A 85 -7.67 -5.41 19.99
C TYR A 85 -6.94 -4.36 20.84
N ALA A 86 -7.57 -3.20 21.08
CA ALA A 86 -6.97 -2.11 21.85
C ALA A 86 -6.56 -2.55 23.27
N ARG A 87 -7.41 -3.34 23.95
CA ARG A 87 -7.11 -3.87 25.29
C ARG A 87 -5.92 -4.83 25.29
N VAL A 88 -5.90 -5.79 24.36
CA VAL A 88 -4.80 -6.76 24.26
C VAL A 88 -3.51 -6.07 23.84
N PHE A 89 -3.57 -5.07 22.97
CA PHE A 89 -2.40 -4.27 22.62
C PHE A 89 -1.88 -3.49 23.83
N ALA A 90 -2.76 -2.86 24.62
CA ALA A 90 -2.34 -2.17 25.84
C ALA A 90 -1.67 -3.11 26.85
N GLU A 91 -2.17 -4.33 27.01
CA GLU A 91 -1.54 -5.38 27.82
C GLU A 91 -0.17 -5.77 27.26
N LEU A 92 -0.03 -5.95 25.95
CA LEU A 92 1.25 -6.25 25.28
C LEU A 92 2.26 -5.10 25.46
N ALA A 93 1.82 -3.87 25.23
CA ALA A 93 2.65 -2.67 25.34
C ALA A 93 3.13 -2.38 26.77
N ALA A 94 2.43 -2.91 27.78
CA ALA A 94 2.84 -2.82 29.18
C ALA A 94 3.86 -3.88 29.58
N GLN A 95 4.16 -4.86 28.72
CA GLN A 95 5.16 -5.90 29.02
C GLN A 95 6.57 -5.31 28.96
N PRO A 96 7.44 -5.61 29.95
CA PRO A 96 8.77 -5.00 30.05
C PRO A 96 9.74 -5.44 28.94
N ASP A 97 9.47 -6.57 28.29
CA ASP A 97 10.25 -7.15 27.20
C ASP A 97 9.65 -6.87 25.81
N PHE A 98 8.48 -6.24 25.75
CA PHE A 98 7.92 -5.83 24.47
C PHE A 98 8.68 -4.61 23.95
N THR A 99 9.49 -4.85 22.92
CA THR A 99 10.11 -3.78 22.13
C THR A 99 9.32 -3.64 20.83
N ALA A 100 8.86 -2.42 20.59
CA ALA A 100 8.26 -1.96 19.34
C ALA A 100 9.02 -2.44 18.09
N LEU A 101 8.31 -2.54 16.96
CA LEU A 101 8.87 -2.96 15.68
C LEU A 101 10.14 -2.14 15.36
N TYR A 102 11.31 -2.77 15.43
CA TYR A 102 12.57 -2.14 15.07
C TYR A 102 12.59 -1.91 13.56
N VAL A 103 12.27 -0.68 13.15
CA VAL A 103 12.41 -0.24 11.75
C VAL A 103 13.84 0.26 11.61
N GLU A 104 14.70 -0.48 10.90
CA GLU A 104 15.87 0.14 10.32
C GLU A 104 15.40 1.24 9.37
N LEU A 105 15.64 2.49 9.78
CA LEU A 105 15.41 3.70 9.01
C LEU A 105 16.32 3.70 7.78
N TRP A 106 16.02 2.90 6.77
CA TRP A 106 16.37 3.30 5.42
C TRP A 106 15.29 4.26 4.97
N ASP A 107 15.65 5.54 4.91
CA ASP A 107 14.78 6.62 4.50
C ASP A 107 14.28 6.38 3.07
N ASP A 108 13.15 5.66 2.97
CA ASP A 108 12.37 5.52 1.74
C ASP A 108 11.92 6.89 1.20
N ALA A 109 11.98 7.93 2.02
CA ALA A 109 11.84 9.31 1.59
C ALA A 109 12.88 9.68 0.52
N ASP A 110 14.14 9.29 0.69
CA ASP A 110 15.20 9.55 -0.29
C ASP A 110 15.05 8.65 -1.50
N ALA A 111 14.65 7.38 -1.32
CA ALA A 111 14.35 6.50 -2.44
C ALA A 111 13.15 6.99 -3.28
N ARG A 112 12.08 7.49 -2.63
CA ARG A 112 10.90 8.08 -3.30
C ARG A 112 11.25 9.41 -3.95
N LYS A 113 12.03 10.27 -3.29
CA LYS A 113 12.55 11.52 -3.86
C LYS A 113 13.43 11.24 -5.07
N ALA A 114 14.28 10.23 -5.01
CA ALA A 114 15.11 9.79 -6.13
C ALA A 114 14.28 9.19 -7.28
N ARG A 115 13.23 8.41 -7.00
CA ARG A 115 12.30 7.90 -8.03
C ARG A 115 11.51 9.02 -8.69
N LYS A 116 11.00 9.98 -7.89
CA LYS A 116 10.28 11.17 -8.40
C LYS A 116 11.19 12.07 -9.23
N ALA A 117 12.44 12.29 -8.79
CA ALA A 117 13.44 13.02 -9.58
C ALA A 117 13.83 12.27 -10.87
N LYS A 118 13.91 10.94 -10.84
CA LYS A 118 14.15 10.11 -12.03
C LYS A 118 12.98 10.07 -13.01
N SER A 119 11.73 10.16 -12.54
CA SER A 119 10.58 10.25 -13.45
C SER A 119 10.41 11.67 -14.00
N ALA A 120 10.66 12.70 -13.19
CA ALA A 120 10.65 14.10 -13.62
C ALA A 120 11.79 14.44 -14.61
N SER A 121 12.82 13.60 -14.71
CA SER A 121 13.91 13.76 -15.67
C SER A 121 13.71 12.98 -16.97
N LYS A 122 12.51 12.44 -17.22
CA LYS A 122 12.17 11.71 -18.46
C LYS A 122 10.99 12.37 -19.17
N THR A 123 11.27 12.96 -20.33
CA THR A 123 10.27 13.48 -21.27
C THR A 123 9.96 12.42 -22.31
N ARG A 124 8.67 12.26 -22.63
CA ARG A 124 8.21 11.39 -23.72
C ARG A 124 8.34 12.12 -25.05
N TYR A 125 8.95 11.46 -26.03
CA TYR A 125 9.08 11.88 -27.40
C TYR A 125 8.27 10.94 -28.29
N THR A 126 7.49 11.47 -29.22
CA THR A 126 6.64 10.71 -30.12
C THR A 126 7.02 11.00 -31.55
N CYS A 127 7.24 9.96 -32.36
CA CYS A 127 7.45 10.14 -33.80
C CYS A 127 6.13 10.57 -34.45
N PRO A 128 6.10 11.65 -35.25
CA PRO A 128 4.87 12.12 -35.89
C PRO A 128 4.33 11.19 -37.00
N SER A 129 5.18 10.33 -37.56
CA SER A 129 4.83 9.45 -38.68
C SER A 129 4.38 8.05 -38.24
N CYS A 130 5.08 7.43 -37.29
CA CYS A 130 4.80 6.05 -36.83
C CYS A 130 4.33 5.94 -35.38
N GLU A 131 4.15 7.05 -34.68
CA GLU A 131 3.67 7.12 -33.29
C GLU A 131 4.55 6.38 -32.25
N LEU A 132 5.77 5.95 -32.65
CA LEU A 132 6.72 5.33 -31.74
C LEU A 132 7.10 6.30 -30.61
N ASN A 133 7.20 5.76 -29.40
CA ASN A 133 7.52 6.51 -28.19
C ASN A 133 8.95 6.23 -27.71
N ALA A 134 9.68 7.29 -27.36
CA ALA A 134 10.98 7.23 -26.71
C ALA A 134 10.98 8.11 -25.46
N TRP A 135 11.73 7.71 -24.42
CA TRP A 135 11.87 8.49 -23.18
C TRP A 135 13.32 8.90 -22.98
N ALA A 136 13.57 10.20 -22.94
CA ALA A 136 14.90 10.76 -22.78
C ALA A 136 14.85 11.98 -21.84
N LYS A 137 16.01 12.55 -21.52
CA LYS A 137 16.08 13.80 -20.76
C LYS A 137 15.38 14.93 -21.54
N PRO A 138 14.78 15.91 -20.84
CA PRO A 138 14.23 17.10 -21.50
C PRO A 138 15.27 17.78 -22.40
N GLY A 139 14.83 18.28 -23.57
CA GLY A 139 15.67 19.02 -24.51
C GLY A 139 16.60 18.18 -25.40
N VAL A 140 16.60 16.85 -25.28
CA VAL A 140 17.33 15.97 -26.22
C VAL A 140 16.63 15.98 -27.58
N ARG A 141 17.42 15.98 -28.66
CA ARG A 141 16.92 15.81 -30.04
C ARG A 141 17.01 14.33 -30.42
N LEU A 142 15.87 13.72 -30.70
CA LEU A 142 15.78 12.32 -31.12
C LEU A 142 15.29 12.24 -32.57
N ILE A 143 15.84 11.30 -33.32
CA ILE A 143 15.39 10.93 -34.67
C ILE A 143 14.83 9.52 -34.58
N CYS A 144 13.68 9.28 -35.21
CA CYS A 144 13.10 7.95 -35.34
C CYS A 144 13.95 7.12 -36.31
N GLY A 145 14.52 6.00 -35.87
CA GLY A 145 15.35 5.16 -36.74
C GLY A 145 14.60 4.47 -37.89
N GLU A 146 13.27 4.41 -37.84
CA GLU A 146 12.44 3.82 -38.90
C GLU A 146 11.96 4.87 -39.92
N CYS A 147 11.61 6.08 -39.45
CA CYS A 147 11.07 7.15 -40.30
C CYS A 147 12.12 8.19 -40.70
N ASP A 148 13.29 8.16 -40.05
CA ASP A 148 14.39 9.15 -40.16
C ASP A 148 13.94 10.61 -39.91
N GLU A 149 12.87 10.77 -39.12
CA GLU A 149 12.26 12.05 -38.79
C GLU A 149 12.47 12.45 -37.33
N PRO A 150 12.54 13.76 -37.02
CA PRO A 150 12.67 14.23 -35.65
C PRO A 150 11.43 13.89 -34.83
N MET A 151 11.64 13.34 -33.63
CA MET A 151 10.56 13.03 -32.70
C MET A 151 10.15 14.27 -31.89
N ALA A 152 8.85 14.48 -31.69
CA ALA A 152 8.29 15.60 -30.95
C ALA A 152 8.17 15.30 -29.45
N ALA A 153 8.67 16.20 -28.60
CA ALA A 153 8.48 16.11 -27.15
C ALA A 153 7.02 16.43 -26.78
N ALA A 154 6.45 15.70 -25.82
CA ALA A 154 5.20 16.13 -25.20
C ALA A 154 5.46 17.39 -24.35
N GLU A 155 4.74 18.48 -24.63
CA GLU A 155 4.85 19.72 -23.86
C GLU A 155 4.48 19.48 -22.39
N GLU A 156 5.27 20.03 -21.47
CA GLU A 156 4.99 19.97 -20.03
C GLU A 156 3.80 20.89 -19.75
N ALA A 157 2.66 20.32 -19.35
CA ALA A 157 1.54 21.10 -18.83
C ALA A 157 1.97 21.75 -17.50
N GLU A 158 1.91 23.09 -17.46
CA GLU A 158 2.19 23.94 -16.30
C GLU A 158 1.27 23.63 -15.11
#